data_AF-A0A938E9N5-F1
#
_entry.id   AF-A0A938E9N5-F1
#
_cell.length_a   1.000
_cell.length_b   1.000
_cell.length_c   1.000
_cell.angle_alpha   90.00
_cell.angle_beta   90.00
_cell.angle_gamma   90.00
#
_symmetry.space_group_name_H-M   'P 1'
#
loop_
_entity.id
_entity.type
_entity.pdbx_description
1 polymer ?
#
loop_
_entity_poly.entity_id
_entity_poly.type
_entity_poly.pdbx_seq_one_letter_code
_entity_poly.pdbx_strand_id
1 'polypeptide(L)'
;EPLFSHRPDVPFIPASNEKLAVTFAALALLGPEFRFRTDVIDVGRRQGPAWVGDLFLRGTGDPTFVTRGLERLVAVLRGRGIREVTGRVFGDESLFDDVRDAPGWKPSFLGDESPPLSALVLDRGRGWPAFTPPKLAARALERELEGAGIAVEGVAGVRAAPVEAGTILASVESDRLAEIVALANTESDNFVAEMLLKHLGTIGGDPGSTAGGARVVRRTLSEAGVPLTGVRLVDGSGLSRLNRLTPRALVEILRAGVRSPAFGAAFRRSLAVAGRTGTLERRLRGLHGAVRGKTGTTSLACTISGTIRSRIAFAVLENGNPVPTTAARAAQDRFALVLDRSF
;
A
#
# COMPACT_ATOMS: atom_id res chain seq x y z
N GLU A 1 3.97 29.79 -10.60
CA GLU A 1 5.43 30.02 -10.59
C GLU A 1 5.99 29.60 -9.24
N PRO A 2 7.29 29.25 -9.13
CA PRO A 2 7.90 28.92 -7.84
C PRO A 2 7.94 30.16 -6.94
N LEU A 3 7.39 30.05 -5.72
CA LEU A 3 7.45 31.12 -4.71
C LEU A 3 8.80 31.18 -4.00
N PHE A 4 9.45 30.02 -3.85
CA PHE A 4 10.77 29.86 -3.25
C PHE A 4 11.41 28.57 -3.77
N SER A 5 12.74 28.56 -3.92
CA SER A 5 13.48 27.34 -4.21
C SER A 5 14.87 27.36 -3.58
N HIS A 6 15.24 26.27 -2.92
CA HIS A 6 16.61 25.99 -2.48
C HIS A 6 16.97 24.56 -2.86
N ARG A 7 18.03 24.37 -3.66
CA ARG A 7 18.47 23.06 -4.16
C ARG A 7 17.32 22.19 -4.70
N PRO A 8 16.43 22.73 -5.56
CA PRO A 8 15.17 22.08 -5.93
C PRO A 8 15.37 20.75 -6.68
N ASP A 9 16.51 20.57 -7.34
CA ASP A 9 16.82 19.42 -8.19
C ASP A 9 17.85 18.46 -7.55
N VAL A 10 18.27 18.72 -6.31
CA VAL A 10 19.20 17.83 -5.59
C VAL A 10 18.43 16.60 -5.09
N PRO A 11 18.97 15.39 -5.30
CA PRO A 11 18.36 14.15 -4.81
C PRO A 11 18.59 13.93 -3.31
N PHE A 12 17.52 13.72 -2.56
CA PHE A 12 17.56 13.42 -1.12
C PHE A 12 16.89 12.08 -0.82
N ILE A 13 17.28 11.43 0.27
CA ILE A 13 16.52 10.35 0.89
C ILE A 13 15.18 10.94 1.35
N PRO A 14 14.03 10.48 0.82
CA PRO A 14 12.74 11.12 1.07
C PRO A 14 12.07 10.66 2.36
N ALA A 15 12.52 9.55 2.95
CA ALA A 15 11.74 8.80 3.94
C ALA A 15 10.30 8.58 3.42
N SER A 16 9.30 8.57 4.29
CA SER A 16 7.91 8.27 3.90
C SER A 16 7.23 9.28 2.97
N ASN A 17 7.91 10.33 2.51
CA ASN A 17 7.41 11.11 1.37
C ASN A 17 7.45 10.32 0.05
N GLU A 18 8.18 9.19 -0.01
CA GLU A 18 8.12 8.23 -1.12
C GLU A 18 6.68 7.78 -1.43
N LYS A 19 5.87 7.61 -0.38
CA LYS A 19 4.48 7.17 -0.49
C LYS A 19 3.62 8.11 -1.33
N LEU A 20 4.00 9.39 -1.46
CA LEU A 20 3.28 10.33 -2.35
C LEU A 20 3.38 9.90 -3.82
N ALA A 21 4.53 9.37 -4.25
CA ALA A 21 4.70 8.87 -5.62
C ALA A 21 3.83 7.63 -5.86
N VAL A 22 3.87 6.67 -4.93
CA VAL A 22 3.12 5.41 -5.04
C VAL A 22 1.61 5.66 -5.01
N THR A 23 1.14 6.45 -4.05
CA THR A 23 -0.30 6.73 -3.90
C THR A 23 -0.84 7.60 -5.03
N PHE A 24 -0.03 8.50 -5.60
CA PHE A 24 -0.36 9.20 -6.84
C PHE A 24 -0.59 8.21 -7.98
N ALA A 25 0.37 7.30 -8.22
CA ALA A 25 0.28 6.35 -9.32
C ALA A 25 -0.88 5.37 -9.14
N ALA A 26 -1.10 4.87 -7.93
CA ALA A 26 -2.22 4.00 -7.60
C ALA A 26 -3.56 4.66 -7.94
N LEU A 27 -3.78 5.90 -7.49
CA LEU A 27 -5.02 6.63 -7.79
C LEU A 27 -5.15 7.01 -9.27
N ALA A 28 -4.04 7.32 -9.94
CA ALA A 28 -4.05 7.68 -11.35
C ALA A 28 -4.40 6.51 -12.27
N LEU A 29 -3.90 5.30 -11.97
CA LEU A 29 -4.07 4.13 -12.82
C LEU A 29 -5.31 3.29 -12.47
N LEU A 30 -5.64 3.17 -11.18
CA LEU A 30 -6.74 2.32 -10.71
C LEU A 30 -8.03 3.11 -10.46
N GLY A 31 -7.91 4.40 -10.13
CA GLY A 31 -9.04 5.24 -9.72
C GLY A 31 -9.45 5.06 -8.25
N PRO A 32 -10.09 6.06 -7.64
CA PRO A 32 -10.38 6.07 -6.20
C PRO A 32 -11.40 5.00 -5.75
N GLU A 33 -12.22 4.50 -6.68
CA GLU A 33 -13.26 3.51 -6.41
C GLU A 33 -12.78 2.05 -6.56
N PHE A 34 -11.54 1.85 -7.02
CA PHE A 34 -10.96 0.51 -7.14
C PHE A 34 -11.03 -0.24 -5.81
N ARG A 35 -11.28 -1.55 -5.90
CA ARG A 35 -11.25 -2.48 -4.76
C ARG A 35 -10.43 -3.70 -5.13
N PHE A 36 -9.59 -4.14 -4.20
CA PHE A 36 -8.93 -5.43 -4.31
C PHE A 36 -9.95 -6.54 -4.06
N ARG A 37 -9.71 -7.70 -4.66
CA ARG A 37 -10.52 -8.90 -4.41
C ARG A 37 -9.71 -9.98 -3.73
N THR A 38 -10.40 -10.77 -2.92
CA THR A 38 -9.92 -12.07 -2.48
C THR A 38 -10.97 -13.10 -2.86
N ASP A 39 -10.57 -14.08 -3.67
CA ASP A 39 -11.48 -15.02 -4.31
C ASP A 39 -11.25 -16.44 -3.77
N VAL A 40 -12.32 -17.22 -3.63
CA VAL A 40 -12.24 -18.68 -3.55
C VAL A 40 -12.52 -19.22 -4.94
N ILE A 41 -11.49 -19.81 -5.55
CA ILE A 41 -11.50 -20.36 -6.89
C ILE A 41 -11.56 -21.88 -6.79
N ASP A 42 -12.31 -22.46 -7.72
CA ASP A 42 -12.54 -23.88 -7.78
C ASP A 42 -11.55 -24.61 -8.71
N VAL A 43 -11.16 -25.82 -8.30
CA VAL A 43 -10.57 -26.82 -9.18
C VAL A 43 -11.23 -28.15 -8.86
N GLY A 44 -12.46 -28.33 -9.34
CA GLY A 44 -13.22 -29.52 -9.04
C GLY A 44 -14.62 -29.48 -9.61
N ARG A 45 -15.50 -30.29 -9.01
CA ARG A 45 -16.93 -30.28 -9.35
C ARG A 45 -17.79 -30.51 -8.13
N ARG A 46 -18.97 -29.92 -8.14
CA ARG A 46 -19.99 -30.17 -7.13
C ARG A 46 -20.67 -31.52 -7.35
N GLN A 47 -20.78 -32.33 -6.31
CA GLN A 47 -21.57 -33.56 -6.26
C GLN A 47 -22.48 -33.53 -5.01
N GLY A 48 -23.74 -33.14 -5.20
CA GLY A 48 -24.66 -32.91 -4.09
C GLY A 48 -24.14 -31.82 -3.13
N PRO A 49 -23.98 -32.11 -1.82
CA PRO A 49 -23.41 -31.17 -0.85
C PRO A 49 -21.87 -31.15 -0.87
N ALA A 50 -21.21 -32.12 -1.51
CA ALA A 50 -19.76 -32.23 -1.55
C ALA A 50 -19.18 -31.44 -2.73
N TRP A 51 -18.08 -30.75 -2.46
CA TRP A 51 -17.16 -30.23 -3.46
C TRP A 51 -16.04 -31.25 -3.66
N VAL A 52 -16.03 -31.92 -4.81
CA VAL A 52 -15.03 -32.93 -5.14
C VAL A 52 -13.87 -32.26 -5.87
N GLY A 53 -12.82 -31.93 -5.11
CA GLY A 53 -11.64 -31.23 -5.61
C GLY A 53 -11.09 -30.22 -4.60
N ASP A 54 -10.07 -29.47 -5.03
CA ASP A 54 -9.39 -28.49 -4.20
C ASP A 54 -10.08 -27.12 -4.26
N LEU A 55 -9.87 -26.31 -3.20
CA LEU A 55 -10.21 -24.89 -3.15
C LEU A 55 -8.95 -24.04 -3.13
N PHE A 56 -8.97 -22.92 -3.85
CA PHE A 56 -7.87 -21.96 -3.88
C PHE A 56 -8.35 -20.60 -3.35
N LEU A 57 -7.81 -20.17 -2.21
CA LEU A 57 -7.95 -18.81 -1.74
C LEU A 57 -6.93 -17.94 -2.47
N ARG A 58 -7.36 -17.18 -3.48
CA ARG A 58 -6.50 -16.30 -4.27
C ARG A 58 -6.58 -14.86 -3.77
N GLY A 59 -5.44 -14.31 -3.37
CA GLY A 59 -5.31 -12.90 -3.03
C GLY A 59 -4.87 -12.06 -4.23
N THR A 60 -5.44 -10.87 -4.38
CA THR A 60 -5.03 -9.90 -5.43
C THR A 60 -4.18 -8.73 -4.91
N GLY A 61 -3.64 -8.87 -3.70
CA GLY A 61 -2.82 -7.85 -3.04
C GLY A 61 -3.58 -6.90 -2.12
N ASP A 62 -4.75 -7.28 -1.61
CA ASP A 62 -5.50 -6.51 -0.61
C ASP A 62 -4.68 -6.34 0.69
N PRO A 63 -4.22 -5.12 1.05
CA PRO A 63 -3.46 -4.91 2.28
C PRO A 63 -4.35 -4.84 3.54
N THR A 64 -5.68 -4.92 3.36
CA THR A 64 -6.69 -4.79 4.41
C THR A 64 -7.48 -6.08 4.65
N PHE A 65 -7.06 -7.19 4.03
CA PHE A 65 -7.75 -8.46 4.18
C PHE A 65 -7.59 -9.02 5.61
N VAL A 66 -8.73 -9.31 6.25
CA VAL A 66 -8.83 -9.73 7.66
C VAL A 66 -9.74 -10.95 7.81
N THR A 67 -9.72 -11.61 8.98
CA THR A 67 -10.50 -12.83 9.26
C THR A 67 -12.00 -12.69 8.95
N ARG A 68 -12.60 -11.53 9.21
CA ARG A 68 -14.01 -11.26 8.82
C ARG A 68 -14.28 -11.42 7.31
N GLY A 69 -13.26 -11.25 6.46
CA GLY A 69 -13.33 -11.54 5.04
C GLY A 69 -13.49 -13.04 4.75
N LEU A 70 -12.78 -13.89 5.50
CA LEU A 70 -12.91 -15.35 5.41
C LEU A 70 -14.30 -15.81 5.82
N GLU A 71 -14.83 -15.30 6.94
CA GLU A 71 -16.19 -15.60 7.40
C GLU A 71 -17.23 -15.33 6.30
N ARG A 72 -17.09 -14.21 5.58
CA ARG A 72 -17.97 -13.87 4.45
C ARG A 72 -17.82 -14.83 3.27
N LEU A 73 -16.59 -15.22 2.92
CA LEU A 73 -16.34 -16.20 1.87
C LEU A 73 -17.00 -17.55 2.22
N VAL A 74 -16.82 -18.02 3.46
CA VAL A 74 -17.42 -19.26 3.97
C VAL A 74 -18.95 -19.19 3.99
N ALA A 75 -19.53 -18.06 4.40
CA ALA A 75 -20.98 -17.86 4.35
C ALA A 75 -21.54 -17.99 2.93
N VAL A 76 -20.84 -17.47 1.91
CA VAL A 76 -21.22 -17.62 0.50
C VAL A 76 -21.14 -19.09 0.07
N LEU A 77 -20.06 -19.80 0.39
CA LEU A 77 -19.92 -21.23 0.06
C LEU A 77 -21.03 -22.07 0.71
N ARG A 78 -21.34 -21.80 1.99
CA ARG A 78 -22.43 -22.45 2.71
C ARG A 78 -23.80 -22.11 2.10
N GLY A 79 -24.03 -20.86 1.72
CA GLY A 79 -25.24 -20.40 1.04
C GLY A 79 -25.45 -21.09 -0.32
N ARG A 80 -24.35 -21.43 -1.01
CA ARG A 80 -24.39 -22.26 -2.24
C ARG A 80 -24.71 -23.73 -1.97
N GLY A 81 -24.76 -24.17 -0.72
CA GLY A 81 -25.10 -25.56 -0.34
C GLY A 81 -23.89 -26.49 -0.27
N ILE A 82 -22.67 -25.96 -0.27
CA ILE A 82 -21.45 -26.74 -0.02
C ILE A 82 -21.39 -27.09 1.47
N ARG A 83 -21.16 -28.36 1.80
CA ARG A 83 -21.04 -28.89 3.17
C ARG A 83 -19.79 -29.76 3.38
N GLU A 84 -19.08 -30.06 2.31
CA GLU A 84 -17.88 -30.89 2.36
C GLU A 84 -16.97 -30.49 1.20
N VAL A 85 -15.65 -30.56 1.43
CA VAL A 85 -14.58 -30.37 0.47
C VAL A 85 -13.66 -31.59 0.57
N THR A 86 -13.69 -32.45 -0.44
CA THR A 86 -12.89 -33.71 -0.43
C THR A 86 -11.41 -33.48 -0.75
N GLY A 87 -11.05 -32.25 -1.14
CA GLY A 87 -9.69 -31.86 -1.44
C GLY A 87 -9.05 -31.02 -0.33
N ARG A 88 -8.04 -30.25 -0.71
CA ARG A 88 -7.29 -29.33 0.16
C ARG A 88 -7.68 -27.89 -0.10
N VAL A 89 -7.36 -27.04 0.87
CA VAL A 89 -7.38 -25.58 0.71
C VAL A 89 -5.96 -25.08 0.41
N PHE A 90 -5.78 -24.39 -0.72
CA PHE A 90 -4.51 -23.77 -1.09
C PHE A 90 -4.58 -22.26 -1.02
N GLY A 91 -3.55 -21.63 -0.47
CA GLY A 91 -3.32 -20.20 -0.62
C GLY A 91 -2.62 -19.94 -1.95
N ASP A 92 -3.23 -19.09 -2.78
CA ASP A 92 -2.70 -18.64 -4.05
C ASP A 92 -2.28 -17.16 -3.94
N GLU A 93 -0.97 -16.95 -3.95
CA GLU A 93 -0.33 -15.62 -3.96
C GLU A 93 0.32 -15.26 -5.30
N SER A 94 0.07 -16.05 -6.35
CA SER A 94 0.86 -16.01 -7.59
C SER A 94 0.74 -14.72 -8.39
N LEU A 95 -0.15 -13.80 -7.97
CA LEU A 95 -0.22 -12.47 -8.55
C LEU A 95 1.06 -11.66 -8.26
N PHE A 96 1.71 -11.88 -7.12
CA PHE A 96 2.99 -11.23 -6.76
C PHE A 96 4.15 -12.21 -6.87
N ASP A 97 5.37 -11.69 -6.87
CA ASP A 97 6.56 -12.50 -6.59
C ASP A 97 6.57 -13.01 -5.13
N ASP A 98 7.45 -13.97 -4.83
CA ASP A 98 7.60 -14.57 -3.51
C ASP A 98 8.59 -13.83 -2.59
N VAL A 99 9.01 -12.61 -2.96
CA VAL A 99 9.94 -11.78 -2.19
C VAL A 99 9.19 -11.10 -1.05
N ARG A 100 9.63 -11.33 0.20
CA ARG A 100 8.88 -10.90 1.40
C ARG A 100 9.22 -9.51 1.92
N ASP A 101 10.33 -8.94 1.45
CA ASP A 101 10.84 -7.63 1.83
C ASP A 101 11.04 -6.75 0.58
N ALA A 102 11.76 -5.64 0.73
CA ALA A 102 12.10 -4.77 -0.39
C ALA A 102 13.60 -4.36 -0.38
N PRO A 103 14.18 -4.03 -1.54
CA PRO A 103 15.60 -3.75 -1.63
C PRO A 103 16.05 -2.57 -0.77
N GLY A 104 17.13 -2.76 -0.01
CA GLY A 104 17.70 -1.74 0.86
C GLY A 104 17.03 -1.60 2.24
N TRP A 105 16.10 -2.50 2.57
CA TRP A 105 15.60 -2.67 3.93
C TRP A 105 16.67 -3.24 4.86
N LYS A 106 16.57 -2.89 6.15
CA LYS A 106 17.30 -3.61 7.19
C LYS A 106 16.56 -4.91 7.49
N PRO A 107 17.25 -6.00 7.89
CA PRO A 107 16.58 -7.24 8.27
C PRO A 107 15.47 -7.05 9.32
N SER A 108 15.66 -6.14 10.29
CA SER A 108 14.66 -5.86 11.34
C SER A 108 13.37 -5.23 10.81
N PHE A 109 13.39 -4.57 9.65
CA PHE A 109 12.17 -3.92 9.12
C PHE A 109 11.09 -4.93 8.77
N LEU A 110 11.48 -6.15 8.39
CA LEU A 110 10.54 -7.25 8.22
C LEU A 110 10.08 -7.73 9.61
N GLY A 111 8.82 -7.49 9.94
CA GLY A 111 8.23 -7.74 11.25
C GLY A 111 8.03 -6.47 12.07
N ASP A 112 9.04 -5.60 12.17
CA ASP A 112 8.94 -4.36 12.98
C ASP A 112 8.22 -3.23 12.23
N GLU A 113 8.58 -3.01 10.96
CA GLU A 113 8.10 -1.88 10.16
C GLU A 113 7.07 -2.29 9.11
N SER A 114 7.13 -3.55 8.66
CA SER A 114 6.20 -4.14 7.71
C SER A 114 6.08 -5.64 7.92
N PRO A 115 4.88 -6.22 7.88
CA PRO A 115 4.69 -7.65 7.66
C PRO A 115 5.34 -8.13 6.35
N PRO A 116 5.52 -9.45 6.19
CA PRO A 116 5.92 -10.07 4.93
C PRO A 116 4.98 -9.75 3.77
N LEU A 117 5.57 -9.35 2.65
CA LEU A 117 4.85 -9.01 1.42
C LEU A 117 4.40 -10.28 0.67
N SER A 118 3.14 -10.30 0.26
CA SER A 118 2.50 -11.39 -0.51
C SER A 118 1.21 -10.88 -1.12
N ALA A 119 0.77 -11.42 -2.26
CA ALA A 119 -0.56 -11.09 -2.79
C ALA A 119 -1.72 -11.55 -1.89
N LEU A 120 -1.45 -12.48 -0.96
CA LEU A 120 -2.42 -13.00 0.01
C LEU A 120 -1.88 -12.87 1.45
N VAL A 121 -2.28 -11.80 2.13
CA VAL A 121 -1.92 -11.56 3.53
C VAL A 121 -3.19 -11.41 4.35
N LEU A 122 -3.44 -12.34 5.27
CA LEU A 122 -4.52 -12.26 6.25
C LEU A 122 -4.04 -11.55 7.52
N ASP A 123 -4.83 -10.61 8.04
CA ASP A 123 -4.60 -9.96 9.34
C ASP A 123 -3.19 -9.39 9.49
N ARG A 124 -2.63 -8.88 8.39
CA ARG A 124 -1.25 -8.37 8.32
C ARG A 124 -0.20 -9.41 8.72
N GLY A 125 -0.44 -10.70 8.46
CA GLY A 125 0.48 -11.78 8.78
C GLY A 125 0.58 -12.09 10.29
N ARG A 126 -0.34 -11.57 11.12
CA ARG A 126 -0.37 -11.87 12.55
C ARG A 126 -0.82 -13.32 12.78
N GLY A 127 0.13 -14.19 13.10
CA GLY A 127 -0.12 -15.60 13.39
C GLY A 127 1.06 -16.49 13.01
N TRP A 128 0.86 -17.81 13.04
CA TRP A 128 1.87 -18.78 12.59
C TRP A 128 1.36 -19.64 11.43
N PRO A 129 2.12 -19.81 10.34
CA PRO A 129 3.48 -19.30 10.08
C PRO A 129 3.48 -17.87 9.48
N ALA A 130 3.94 -16.85 10.23
CA ALA A 130 3.94 -15.45 9.80
C ALA A 130 4.69 -15.18 8.48
N PHE A 131 5.82 -15.87 8.28
CA PHE A 131 6.67 -15.72 7.09
C PHE A 131 6.23 -16.59 5.90
N THR A 132 5.05 -17.22 5.99
CA THR A 132 4.38 -17.84 4.85
C THR A 132 2.91 -17.36 4.82
N PRO A 133 2.66 -16.06 4.53
CA PRO A 133 1.32 -15.47 4.56
C PRO A 133 0.22 -16.26 3.84
N PRO A 134 0.42 -16.80 2.61
CA PRO A 134 -0.65 -17.56 1.95
C PRO A 134 -0.99 -18.85 2.69
N LYS A 135 -0.02 -19.51 3.34
CA LYS A 135 -0.27 -20.72 4.14
C LYS A 135 -1.06 -20.39 5.41
N LEU A 136 -0.74 -19.25 6.04
CA LEU A 136 -1.51 -18.74 7.18
C LEU A 136 -2.97 -18.49 6.78
N ALA A 137 -3.19 -17.83 5.64
CA ALA A 137 -4.53 -17.55 5.13
C ALA A 137 -5.30 -18.83 4.74
N ALA A 138 -4.65 -19.78 4.07
CA ALA A 138 -5.26 -21.06 3.69
C ALA A 138 -5.69 -21.88 4.91
N ARG A 139 -4.83 -21.96 5.93
CA ARG A 139 -5.16 -22.63 7.20
C ARG A 139 -6.27 -21.93 7.97
N ALA A 140 -6.35 -20.60 7.88
CA ALA A 140 -7.45 -19.87 8.49
C ALA A 140 -8.77 -20.16 7.76
N LEU A 141 -8.77 -20.18 6.43
CA LEU A 141 -9.96 -20.56 5.66
C LEU A 141 -10.42 -22.00 5.97
N GLU A 142 -9.49 -22.96 6.03
CA GLU A 142 -9.76 -24.34 6.45
C GLU A 142 -10.49 -24.37 7.80
N ARG A 143 -9.98 -23.66 8.82
CA ARG A 143 -10.63 -23.57 10.14
C ARG A 143 -12.00 -22.90 10.10
N GLU A 144 -12.15 -21.82 9.31
CA GLU A 144 -13.44 -21.14 9.18
C GLU A 144 -14.49 -22.02 8.48
N LEU A 145 -14.08 -22.81 7.48
CA LEU A 145 -14.94 -23.81 6.83
C LEU A 145 -15.42 -24.86 7.84
N GLU A 146 -14.50 -25.47 8.59
CA GLU A 146 -14.80 -26.49 9.60
C GLU A 146 -15.70 -25.93 10.71
N GLY A 147 -15.38 -24.73 11.23
CA GLY A 147 -16.19 -24.03 12.22
C GLY A 147 -17.60 -23.70 11.72
N ALA A 148 -17.77 -23.51 10.42
CA ALA A 148 -19.06 -23.35 9.76
C ALA A 148 -19.71 -24.69 9.33
N GLY A 149 -19.21 -25.84 9.79
CA GLY A 149 -19.76 -27.16 9.48
C GLY A 149 -19.60 -27.59 8.02
N ILE A 150 -18.56 -27.09 7.33
CA ILE A 150 -18.11 -27.58 6.03
C ILE A 150 -16.88 -28.45 6.28
N ALA A 151 -17.01 -29.76 6.16
CA ALA A 151 -15.88 -30.69 6.37
C ALA A 151 -14.80 -30.49 5.30
N VAL A 152 -13.52 -30.57 5.67
CA VAL A 152 -12.38 -30.50 4.75
C VAL A 152 -11.47 -31.70 5.00
N GLU A 153 -11.26 -32.55 3.99
CA GLU A 153 -10.49 -33.79 4.17
C GLU A 153 -8.97 -33.58 4.14
N GLY A 154 -8.51 -32.57 3.38
CA GLY A 154 -7.09 -32.34 3.13
C GLY A 154 -6.49 -31.16 3.90
N VAL A 155 -5.19 -31.25 4.21
CA VAL A 155 -4.45 -30.20 4.94
C VAL A 155 -4.14 -29.00 4.05
N ALA A 156 -4.29 -27.79 4.59
CA ALA A 156 -3.98 -26.56 3.87
C ALA A 156 -2.52 -26.43 3.40
N GLY A 157 -2.35 -25.87 2.20
CA GLY A 157 -1.06 -25.69 1.51
C GLY A 157 -0.93 -24.34 0.79
N VAL A 158 0.15 -24.19 0.00
CA VAL A 158 0.39 -23.04 -0.87
C VAL A 158 0.60 -23.57 -2.28
N ARG A 159 -0.17 -23.06 -3.24
CA ARG A 159 -0.07 -23.44 -4.64
C ARG A 159 -0.83 -22.42 -5.49
N ALA A 160 -0.27 -22.03 -6.62
CA ALA A 160 -1.00 -21.24 -7.61
C ALA A 160 -2.17 -22.06 -8.16
N ALA A 161 -3.35 -21.44 -8.33
CA ALA A 161 -4.43 -22.15 -9.01
C ALA A 161 -4.06 -22.40 -10.48
N PRO A 162 -4.42 -23.57 -11.05
CA PRO A 162 -4.23 -23.86 -12.47
C PRO A 162 -4.79 -22.75 -13.37
N VAL A 163 -4.17 -22.55 -14.54
CA VAL A 163 -4.60 -21.53 -15.52
C VAL A 163 -6.04 -21.78 -15.99
N GLU A 164 -6.47 -23.04 -16.01
CA GLU A 164 -7.82 -23.48 -16.38
C GLU A 164 -8.83 -23.43 -15.22
N ALA A 165 -8.42 -23.03 -14.01
CA ALA A 165 -9.31 -22.90 -12.86
C ALA A 165 -10.34 -21.77 -13.11
N GLY A 166 -11.58 -22.17 -13.38
CA GLY A 166 -12.51 -21.33 -14.14
C GLY A 166 -13.55 -20.56 -13.34
N THR A 167 -13.97 -21.03 -12.16
CA THR A 167 -15.11 -20.41 -11.46
C THR A 167 -14.71 -19.83 -10.11
N ILE A 168 -15.15 -18.59 -9.89
CA ILE A 168 -15.15 -17.96 -8.58
C ILE A 168 -16.37 -18.46 -7.81
N LEU A 169 -16.13 -19.24 -6.76
CA LEU A 169 -17.19 -19.74 -5.88
C LEU A 169 -17.62 -18.70 -4.85
N ALA A 170 -16.68 -17.88 -4.38
CA ALA A 170 -16.93 -16.78 -3.48
C ALA A 170 -15.91 -15.67 -3.71
N SER A 171 -16.30 -14.43 -3.48
CA SER A 171 -15.42 -13.27 -3.57
C SER A 171 -15.76 -12.28 -2.47
N VAL A 172 -14.75 -11.59 -1.96
CA VAL A 172 -14.90 -10.42 -1.10
C VAL A 172 -14.04 -9.29 -1.64
N GLU A 173 -14.54 -8.07 -1.48
CA GLU A 173 -13.84 -6.86 -1.88
C GLU A 173 -13.29 -6.11 -0.67
N SER A 174 -12.13 -5.46 -0.86
CA SER A 174 -11.54 -4.52 0.10
C SER A 174 -12.37 -3.24 0.22
N ASP A 175 -11.98 -2.35 1.13
CA ASP A 175 -12.40 -0.94 1.05
C ASP A 175 -11.94 -0.28 -0.25
N ARG A 176 -12.53 0.89 -0.56
CA ARG A 176 -12.15 1.69 -1.74
C ARG A 176 -10.69 2.09 -1.66
N LEU A 177 -10.02 2.17 -2.81
CA LEU A 177 -8.62 2.61 -2.89
C LEU A 177 -8.40 3.98 -2.25
N ALA A 178 -9.40 4.87 -2.28
CA ALA A 178 -9.35 6.15 -1.56
C ALA A 178 -9.07 6.00 -0.05
N GLU A 179 -9.67 5.00 0.60
CA GLU A 179 -9.47 4.71 2.03
C GLU A 179 -8.13 4.01 2.28
N ILE A 180 -7.76 3.07 1.40
CA ILE A 180 -6.48 2.34 1.48
C ILE A 180 -5.29 3.31 1.33
N VAL A 181 -5.36 4.23 0.36
CA VAL A 181 -4.34 5.27 0.19
C VAL A 181 -4.29 6.23 1.38
N ALA A 182 -5.39 6.47 2.09
CA ALA A 182 -5.40 7.24 3.33
C ALA A 182 -4.61 6.55 4.44
N LEU A 183 -4.65 5.22 4.56
CA LEU A 183 -3.79 4.47 5.50
C LEU A 183 -2.29 4.70 5.21
N ALA A 184 -1.90 4.59 3.94
CA ALA A 184 -0.51 4.82 3.53
C ALA A 184 -0.04 6.26 3.81
N ASN A 185 -0.89 7.26 3.56
CA ASN A 185 -0.48 8.66 3.66
C ASN A 185 -0.70 9.28 5.06
N THR A 186 -1.87 9.11 5.67
CA THR A 186 -2.21 9.74 6.96
C THR A 186 -1.47 9.05 8.10
N GLU A 187 -1.57 7.72 8.18
CA GLU A 187 -0.92 6.90 9.23
C GLU A 187 0.51 6.49 8.87
N SER A 188 0.95 6.77 7.64
CA SER A 188 2.30 6.44 7.15
C SER A 188 2.57 4.93 7.05
N ASP A 189 1.55 4.11 6.84
CA ASP A 189 1.67 2.65 6.84
C ASP A 189 2.59 2.14 5.71
N ASN A 190 3.74 1.54 6.09
CA ASN A 190 4.73 1.04 5.15
C ASN A 190 4.21 -0.13 4.33
N PHE A 191 3.56 -1.09 4.98
CA PHE A 191 3.03 -2.30 4.36
C PHE A 191 2.03 -1.97 3.26
N VAL A 192 1.09 -1.05 3.54
CA VAL A 192 0.11 -0.63 2.54
C VAL A 192 0.80 -0.03 1.32
N ALA A 193 1.83 0.80 1.51
CA ALA A 193 2.57 1.40 0.40
C ALA A 193 3.32 0.35 -0.44
N GLU A 194 3.93 -0.65 0.18
CA GLU A 194 4.61 -1.73 -0.56
C GLU A 194 3.62 -2.63 -1.30
N MET A 195 2.48 -2.95 -0.70
CA MET A 195 1.41 -3.74 -1.32
C MET A 195 0.83 -3.02 -2.55
N LEU A 196 0.59 -1.72 -2.44
CA LEU A 196 0.19 -0.88 -3.58
C LEU A 196 1.26 -0.88 -4.67
N LEU A 197 2.54 -0.75 -4.30
CA LEU A 197 3.65 -0.76 -5.26
C LEU A 197 3.73 -2.09 -6.00
N LYS A 198 3.68 -3.23 -5.30
CA LYS A 198 3.68 -4.55 -5.94
C LYS A 198 2.47 -4.76 -6.85
N HIS A 199 1.29 -4.32 -6.42
CA HIS A 199 0.09 -4.38 -7.27
C HIS A 199 0.25 -3.57 -8.55
N LEU A 200 0.81 -2.35 -8.46
CA LEU A 200 1.13 -1.56 -9.65
C LEU A 200 2.09 -2.30 -10.60
N GLY A 201 2.98 -3.15 -10.08
CA GLY A 201 3.85 -4.00 -10.88
C GLY A 201 3.09 -4.96 -11.81
N THR A 202 1.90 -5.41 -11.41
CA THR A 202 1.06 -6.32 -12.22
C THR A 202 0.55 -5.66 -13.51
N ILE A 203 0.37 -4.34 -13.51
CA ILE A 203 -0.03 -3.55 -14.69
C ILE A 203 1.09 -3.56 -15.75
N GLY A 204 2.33 -3.83 -15.34
CA GLY A 204 3.50 -3.91 -16.23
C GLY A 204 3.63 -5.21 -17.01
N GLY A 205 2.80 -6.22 -16.75
CA GLY A 205 2.85 -7.53 -17.41
C GLY A 205 3.74 -8.58 -16.72
N ASP A 206 4.39 -8.21 -15.61
CA ASP A 206 5.16 -9.12 -14.75
C ASP A 206 4.30 -9.54 -13.53
N PRO A 207 4.64 -10.65 -12.83
CA PRO A 207 4.20 -10.82 -11.45
C PRO A 207 4.50 -9.55 -10.63
N GLY A 208 3.58 -9.17 -9.76
CA GLY A 208 3.66 -7.97 -8.95
C GLY A 208 4.93 -7.95 -8.11
N SER A 209 5.92 -7.19 -8.56
CA SER A 209 7.24 -7.06 -7.93
C SER A 209 7.52 -5.60 -7.56
N THR A 210 8.33 -5.39 -6.53
CA THR A 210 8.72 -4.03 -6.10
C THR A 210 9.41 -3.26 -7.23
N ALA A 211 10.31 -3.92 -7.96
CA ALA A 211 11.00 -3.30 -9.10
C ALA A 211 10.05 -2.99 -10.28
N GLY A 212 9.11 -3.90 -10.58
CA GLY A 212 8.07 -3.67 -11.59
C GLY A 212 7.17 -2.49 -11.24
N GLY A 213 6.69 -2.45 -9.99
CA GLY A 213 5.94 -1.33 -9.45
C GLY A 213 6.68 -0.01 -9.56
N ALA A 214 7.96 0.03 -9.18
CA ALA A 214 8.77 1.24 -9.26
C ALA A 214 8.89 1.75 -10.71
N ARG A 215 9.00 0.86 -11.71
CA ARG A 215 8.97 1.24 -13.13
C ARG A 215 7.64 1.88 -13.51
N VAL A 216 6.53 1.27 -13.11
CA VAL A 216 5.17 1.78 -13.39
C VAL A 216 4.93 3.14 -12.72
N VAL A 217 5.33 3.31 -11.46
CA VAL A 217 5.23 4.60 -10.75
C VAL A 217 6.04 5.67 -11.48
N ARG A 218 7.31 5.39 -11.84
CA ARG A 218 8.14 6.34 -12.59
C ARG A 218 7.51 6.75 -13.91
N ARG A 219 7.00 5.80 -14.70
CA ARG A 219 6.31 6.09 -15.96
C ARG A 219 5.11 7.01 -15.73
N THR A 220 4.25 6.67 -14.77
CA THR A 220 3.05 7.45 -14.44
C THR A 220 3.39 8.88 -13.99
N LEU A 221 4.46 9.05 -13.22
CA LEU A 221 4.95 10.37 -12.82
C LEU A 221 5.50 11.17 -14.02
N SER A 222 6.24 10.53 -14.93
CA SER A 222 6.74 11.16 -16.14
C SER A 222 5.61 11.64 -17.04
N GLU A 223 4.58 10.82 -17.23
CA GLU A 223 3.38 11.14 -18.01
C GLU A 223 2.59 12.32 -17.39
N ALA A 224 2.63 12.45 -16.06
CA ALA A 224 2.07 13.58 -15.33
C ALA A 224 2.96 14.85 -15.35
N GLY A 225 4.09 14.82 -16.07
CA GLY A 225 5.02 15.96 -16.18
C GLY A 225 5.93 16.18 -14.98
N VAL A 226 6.06 15.20 -14.08
CA VAL A 226 6.98 15.29 -12.93
C VAL A 226 8.41 15.07 -13.41
N PRO A 227 9.37 15.98 -13.10
CA PRO A 227 10.75 15.81 -13.49
C PRO A 227 11.41 14.66 -12.72
N LEU A 228 12.00 13.71 -13.43
CA LEU A 228 12.60 12.51 -12.83
C LEU A 228 14.13 12.53 -12.75
N THR A 229 14.78 13.60 -13.19
CA THR A 229 16.22 13.78 -12.98
C THR A 229 16.52 13.77 -11.49
N GLY A 230 17.40 12.87 -11.04
CA GLY A 230 17.70 12.66 -9.62
C GLY A 230 16.67 11.82 -8.85
N VAL A 231 15.58 11.37 -9.48
CA VAL A 231 14.59 10.48 -8.85
C VAL A 231 15.01 9.02 -9.00
N ARG A 232 14.97 8.28 -7.88
CA ARG A 232 15.19 6.84 -7.78
C ARG A 232 14.19 6.24 -6.78
N LEU A 233 13.19 5.56 -7.30
CA LEU A 233 12.26 4.72 -6.52
C LEU A 233 12.83 3.30 -6.40
N VAL A 234 12.97 2.80 -5.17
CA VAL A 234 13.52 1.47 -4.85
C VAL A 234 12.52 0.63 -4.04
N ASP A 235 11.78 1.26 -3.14
CA ASP A 235 10.63 0.67 -2.45
C ASP A 235 9.43 1.62 -2.49
N GLY A 236 8.29 1.22 -1.91
CA GLY A 236 7.08 2.04 -1.90
C GLY A 236 6.93 2.90 -0.64
N SER A 237 7.53 2.46 0.46
CA SER A 237 7.32 3.02 1.79
C SER A 237 8.25 4.17 2.14
N GLY A 238 9.43 4.24 1.52
CA GLY A 238 10.49 5.16 1.87
C GLY A 238 11.45 4.65 2.95
N LEU A 239 11.37 3.39 3.34
CA LEU A 239 12.28 2.76 4.31
C LEU A 239 13.68 2.54 3.70
N SER A 240 13.73 2.24 2.40
CA SER A 240 14.97 2.00 1.69
C SER A 240 15.84 3.27 1.66
N ARG A 241 17.07 3.12 2.14
CA ARG A 241 18.10 4.16 2.10
C ARG A 241 18.56 4.49 0.68
N LEU A 242 18.15 3.69 -0.30
CA LEU A 242 18.50 3.82 -1.71
C LEU A 242 17.53 4.75 -2.46
N ASN A 243 16.37 5.07 -1.87
CA ASN A 243 15.40 5.98 -2.47
C ASN A 243 15.98 7.40 -2.63
N ARG A 244 15.64 8.06 -3.72
CA ARG A 244 15.93 9.48 -3.96
C ARG A 244 14.73 10.17 -4.56
N LEU A 245 14.29 11.27 -3.96
CA LEU A 245 13.40 12.25 -4.57
C LEU A 245 14.01 13.64 -4.47
N THR A 246 13.61 14.53 -5.39
CA THR A 246 13.99 15.94 -5.36
C THR A 246 12.85 16.78 -4.80
N PRO A 247 13.12 17.93 -4.15
CA PRO A 247 12.07 18.86 -3.73
C PRO A 247 11.13 19.26 -4.89
N ARG A 248 11.68 19.47 -6.09
CA ARG A 248 10.88 19.79 -7.28
C ARG A 248 9.94 18.65 -7.65
N ALA A 249 10.43 17.41 -7.70
CA ALA A 249 9.58 16.26 -8.01
C ALA A 249 8.41 16.14 -7.03
N LEU A 250 8.66 16.29 -5.73
CA LEU A 250 7.62 16.23 -4.70
C LEU A 250 6.58 17.35 -4.82
N VAL A 251 7.00 18.58 -5.12
CA VAL A 251 6.08 19.69 -5.40
C VAL A 251 5.23 19.39 -6.62
N GLU A 252 5.82 18.88 -7.72
CA GLU A 252 5.05 18.57 -8.92
C GLU A 252 4.11 17.35 -8.73
N ILE A 253 4.50 16.33 -7.96
CA ILE A 253 3.61 15.23 -7.56
C ILE A 253 2.39 15.79 -6.82
N LEU A 254 2.61 16.66 -5.82
CA LEU A 254 1.52 17.28 -5.06
C LEU A 254 0.64 18.13 -5.96
N ARG A 255 1.22 18.96 -6.82
CA ARG A 255 0.49 19.83 -7.74
C ARG A 255 -0.34 19.04 -8.74
N ALA A 256 0.21 17.99 -9.34
CA ALA A 256 -0.52 17.13 -10.27
C ALA A 256 -1.62 16.34 -9.55
N GLY A 257 -1.28 15.73 -8.41
CA GLY A 257 -2.21 14.89 -7.65
C GLY A 257 -3.39 15.69 -7.11
N VAL A 258 -3.14 16.86 -6.52
CA VAL A 258 -4.19 17.73 -5.99
C VAL A 258 -5.07 18.32 -7.09
N ARG A 259 -4.52 18.64 -8.27
CA ARG A 259 -5.31 19.25 -9.35
C ARG A 259 -6.01 18.25 -10.26
N SER A 260 -5.73 16.96 -10.14
CA SER A 260 -6.39 15.93 -10.94
C SER A 260 -7.91 15.97 -10.74
N PRO A 261 -8.70 16.16 -11.82
CA PRO A 261 -10.15 16.09 -11.72
C PRO A 261 -10.65 14.67 -11.42
N ALA A 262 -9.90 13.64 -11.86
CA ALA A 262 -10.30 12.24 -11.70
C ALA A 262 -10.13 11.73 -10.26
N PHE A 263 -9.05 12.11 -9.57
CA PHE A 263 -8.72 11.54 -8.26
C PHE A 263 -8.23 12.55 -7.21
N GLY A 264 -8.11 13.83 -7.56
CA GLY A 264 -7.48 14.81 -6.66
C GLY A 264 -8.22 15.03 -5.35
N ALA A 265 -9.53 14.78 -5.32
CA ALA A 265 -10.30 14.76 -4.08
C ALA A 265 -9.85 13.64 -3.12
N ALA A 266 -9.67 12.41 -3.63
CA ALA A 266 -9.15 11.29 -2.84
C ALA A 266 -7.69 11.53 -2.42
N PHE A 267 -6.84 12.01 -3.34
CA PHE A 267 -5.45 12.31 -3.02
C PHE A 267 -5.33 13.36 -1.91
N ARG A 268 -6.06 14.48 -1.98
CA ARG A 268 -6.10 15.51 -0.91
C ARG A 268 -6.60 14.95 0.43
N ARG A 269 -7.62 14.09 0.41
CA ARG A 269 -8.19 13.52 1.64
C ARG A 269 -7.25 12.53 2.31
N SER A 270 -6.41 11.84 1.54
CA SER A 270 -5.45 10.88 2.09
C SER A 270 -4.31 11.50 2.90
N LEU A 271 -4.05 12.80 2.75
CA LEU A 271 -2.97 13.51 3.44
C LEU A 271 -3.38 13.89 4.87
N ALA A 272 -2.42 13.74 5.81
CA ALA A 272 -2.59 14.15 7.19
C ALA A 272 -2.88 15.66 7.30
N VAL A 273 -3.75 16.03 8.25
CA VAL A 273 -4.15 17.42 8.48
C VAL A 273 -3.45 17.96 9.72
N ALA A 274 -2.74 19.08 9.57
CA ALA A 274 -2.07 19.74 10.68
C ALA A 274 -3.02 20.00 11.86
N GLY A 275 -2.58 19.62 13.06
CA GLY A 275 -3.35 19.79 14.29
C GLY A 275 -4.55 18.86 14.43
N ARG A 276 -4.74 17.86 13.56
CA ARG A 276 -5.97 17.05 13.53
C ARG A 276 -5.78 15.55 13.30
N THR A 277 -4.96 15.12 12.35
CA THR A 277 -4.89 13.69 11.98
C THR A 277 -3.47 13.21 11.72
N GLY A 278 -3.27 11.90 11.94
CA GLY A 278 -2.04 11.16 11.62
C GLY A 278 -0.77 11.83 12.14
N THR A 279 0.29 11.73 11.34
CA THR A 279 1.63 12.23 11.70
C THR A 279 1.76 13.76 11.86
N LEU A 280 0.70 14.53 11.57
CA LEU A 280 0.66 15.98 11.76
C LEU A 280 -0.26 16.44 12.91
N GLU A 281 -0.88 15.52 13.65
CA GLU A 281 -1.84 15.82 14.73
C GLU A 281 -1.28 16.83 15.76
N ARG A 282 0.02 16.77 16.06
CA ARG A 282 0.67 17.63 17.07
C ARG A 282 1.66 18.66 16.48
N ARG A 283 1.68 18.84 15.16
CA ARG A 283 2.64 19.70 14.45
C ARG A 283 1.98 20.93 13.83
N LEU A 284 2.82 21.90 13.44
CA LEU A 284 2.41 23.10 12.68
C LEU A 284 1.42 23.99 13.47
N ARG A 285 1.73 24.26 14.73
CA ARG A 285 0.96 25.19 15.58
C ARG A 285 0.87 26.55 14.88
N GLY A 286 -0.35 27.02 14.65
CA GLY A 286 -0.64 28.24 13.85
C GLY A 286 -1.15 27.96 12.43
N LEU A 287 -1.01 26.73 11.93
CA LEU A 287 -1.54 26.29 10.62
C LEU A 287 -2.49 25.09 10.76
N HIS A 288 -3.08 24.90 11.94
CA HIS A 288 -4.03 23.80 12.17
C HIS A 288 -5.20 23.86 11.18
N GLY A 289 -5.49 22.74 10.53
CA GLY A 289 -6.50 22.65 9.47
C GLY A 289 -6.10 23.28 8.12
N ALA A 290 -5.08 24.13 8.09
CA ALA A 290 -4.62 24.82 6.88
C ALA A 290 -3.62 23.97 6.07
N VAL A 291 -2.82 23.12 6.73
CA VAL A 291 -1.87 22.25 6.04
C VAL A 291 -2.42 20.84 5.90
N ARG A 292 -2.32 20.30 4.69
CA ARG A 292 -2.48 18.88 4.37
C ARG A 292 -1.17 18.36 3.81
N GLY A 293 -0.56 17.35 4.42
CA GLY A 293 0.74 16.86 3.99
C GLY A 293 1.11 15.46 4.42
N LYS A 294 2.27 15.03 3.96
CA LYS A 294 2.95 13.81 4.33
C LYS A 294 4.24 14.16 5.04
N THR A 295 4.51 13.47 6.14
CA THR A 295 5.80 13.51 6.83
C THR A 295 6.64 12.28 6.48
N GLY A 296 7.94 12.38 6.69
CA GLY A 296 8.86 11.25 6.70
C GLY A 296 9.91 11.41 7.80
N THR A 297 10.27 10.32 8.47
CA THR A 297 11.33 10.34 9.49
C THR A 297 12.06 8.99 9.48
N THR A 298 13.39 9.03 9.34
CA THR A 298 14.31 7.92 9.59
C THR A 298 15.53 8.46 10.32
N SER A 299 16.51 7.61 10.65
CA SER A 299 17.79 8.08 11.20
C SER A 299 18.53 9.03 10.24
N LEU A 300 18.28 8.94 8.93
CA LEU A 300 19.01 9.68 7.89
C LEU A 300 18.23 10.85 7.29
N ALA A 301 16.92 10.93 7.53
CA ALA A 301 16.06 11.89 6.85
C ALA A 301 14.89 12.35 7.73
N CYS A 302 14.58 13.64 7.67
CA CYS A 302 13.36 14.21 8.21
C CYS A 302 12.74 15.10 7.13
N THR A 303 11.49 14.82 6.76
CA THR A 303 10.86 15.44 5.59
C THR A 303 9.41 15.81 5.87
N ILE A 304 8.93 16.85 5.17
CA ILE A 304 7.51 17.19 5.08
C ILE A 304 7.21 17.75 3.70
N SER A 305 6.13 17.28 3.08
CA SER A 305 5.63 17.82 1.82
C SER A 305 4.12 17.91 1.87
N GLY A 306 3.54 18.98 1.35
CA GLY A 306 2.10 19.15 1.40
C GLY A 306 1.59 20.40 0.71
N THR A 307 0.35 20.75 1.02
CA THR A 307 -0.29 21.98 0.58
C THR A 307 -0.71 22.84 1.76
N ILE A 308 -0.62 24.15 1.60
CA ILE A 308 -1.15 25.15 2.53
C ILE A 308 -2.39 25.78 1.89
N ARG A 309 -3.54 25.66 2.58
CA ARG A 309 -4.87 26.17 2.16
C ARG A 309 -5.26 25.74 0.74
N SER A 310 -4.72 24.62 0.26
CA SER A 310 -4.84 24.15 -1.13
C SER A 310 -4.36 25.13 -2.22
N ARG A 311 -3.62 26.19 -1.83
CA ARG A 311 -3.10 27.22 -2.74
C ARG A 311 -1.60 27.05 -3.02
N ILE A 312 -0.84 26.73 -1.98
CA ILE A 312 0.63 26.62 -2.07
C ILE A 312 1.01 25.17 -1.89
N ALA A 313 1.80 24.60 -2.81
CA ALA A 313 2.43 23.29 -2.66
C ALA A 313 3.90 23.48 -2.22
N PHE A 314 4.37 22.68 -1.28
CA PHE A 314 5.72 22.79 -0.74
C PHE A 314 6.34 21.42 -0.43
N ALA A 315 7.66 21.38 -0.41
CA ALA A 315 8.43 20.22 0.04
C ALA A 315 9.70 20.69 0.76
N VAL A 316 9.95 20.13 1.95
CA VAL A 316 11.15 20.34 2.76
C VAL A 316 11.76 18.98 3.05
N LEU A 317 13.02 18.81 2.64
CA LEU A 317 13.77 17.56 2.80
C LEU A 317 15.08 17.87 3.50
N GLU A 318 15.29 17.27 4.66
CA GLU A 318 16.52 17.39 5.44
C GLU A 318 17.14 16.01 5.59
N ASN A 319 18.40 15.85 5.18
CA ASN A 319 19.15 14.61 5.35
C ASN A 319 20.34 14.85 6.28
N GLY A 320 20.75 13.82 7.01
CA GLY A 320 21.88 13.84 7.93
C GLY A 320 22.33 12.42 8.30
N ASN A 321 23.38 12.31 9.11
CA ASN A 321 23.86 11.01 9.60
C ASN A 321 24.34 11.12 11.05
N PRO A 322 23.43 11.15 12.05
CA PRO A 322 21.97 11.17 11.93
C PRO A 322 21.41 12.58 11.73
N VAL A 323 20.15 12.69 11.31
CA VAL A 323 19.43 13.97 11.28
C VAL A 323 18.90 14.32 12.69
N PRO A 324 19.11 15.55 13.21
CA PRO A 324 18.54 15.97 14.49
C PRO A 324 17.04 16.24 14.36
N THR A 325 16.22 15.18 14.52
CA THR A 325 14.79 15.19 14.18
C THR A 325 14.00 16.32 14.86
N THR A 326 14.29 16.63 16.13
CA THR A 326 13.60 17.74 16.84
C THR A 326 13.85 19.09 16.18
N ALA A 327 15.12 19.39 15.86
CA ALA A 327 15.50 20.64 15.22
C ALA A 327 14.97 20.73 13.78
N ALA A 328 15.06 19.63 13.02
CA ALA A 328 14.53 19.52 11.67
C ALA A 328 13.02 19.78 11.64
N ARG A 329 12.24 19.13 12.51
CA ARG A 329 10.78 19.37 12.61
C ARG A 329 10.44 20.80 12.98
N ALA A 330 11.19 21.44 13.87
CA ALA A 330 11.00 22.84 14.22
C ALA A 330 11.29 23.78 13.03
N ALA A 331 12.34 23.50 12.26
CA ALA A 331 12.67 24.25 11.04
C ALA A 331 11.59 24.09 9.96
N GLN A 332 11.11 22.87 9.74
CA GLN A 332 9.99 22.56 8.84
C GLN A 332 8.71 23.31 9.21
N ASP A 333 8.35 23.30 10.50
CA ASP A 333 7.13 23.98 10.96
C ASP A 333 7.24 25.49 10.78
N ARG A 334 8.42 26.07 11.11
CA ARG A 334 8.71 27.49 10.88
C ARG A 334 8.70 27.86 9.40
N PHE A 335 9.25 27.00 8.53
CA PHE A 335 9.24 27.21 7.09
C PHE A 335 7.81 27.33 6.55
N ALA A 336 6.93 26.39 6.91
CA ALA A 336 5.53 26.43 6.48
C ALA A 336 4.80 27.69 6.99
N LEU A 337 5.06 28.11 8.24
CA LEU A 337 4.50 29.34 8.82
C LEU A 337 4.95 30.60 8.07
N VAL A 338 6.24 30.70 7.73
CA VAL A 338 6.76 31.83 6.94
C VAL A 338 6.15 31.82 5.54
N LEU A 339 5.99 30.64 4.94
CA LEU A 339 5.42 30.50 3.61
C LEU A 339 3.94 30.95 3.54
N ASP A 340 3.09 30.57 4.52
CA ASP A 340 1.68 31.02 4.60
C ASP A 340 1.53 32.53 4.86
N ARG A 341 2.49 33.15 5.54
CA ARG A 341 2.43 34.60 5.85
C ARG A 341 2.93 35.48 4.71
N SER A 342 3.75 34.92 3.83
CA SER A 342 4.42 35.68 2.77
C SER A 342 3.60 35.75 1.48
N PHE A 343 2.59 34.88 1.30
CA PHE A 343 1.85 34.67 0.05
C PHE A 343 0.40 34.23 0.29
#